data_AF-A0A9D5FAK8-F1
#
_entry.id   AF-A0A9D5FAK8-F1
#
_cell.length_a   1.000
_cell.length_b   1.000
_cell.length_c   1.000
_cell.angle_alpha   90.00
_cell.angle_beta   90.00
_cell.angle_gamma   90.00
#
_symmetry.space_group_name_H-M   'P 1'
#
loop_
_entity.id
_entity.type
_entity.pdbx_description
1 polymer ?
#
loop_
_entity_poly.entity_id
_entity_poly.type
_entity_poly.pdbx_seq_one_letter_code
_entity_poly.pdbx_strand_id
1 'polypeptide(L)'
;MRWDAHKAQEPAIAKALHRFTDSGIFAASKALHRSTRSLNRIASEHGIEFTTCTARTMEARRQKRASMVTQIKALAGTRSQAEICAALGITRAVLRELAEIYEININSRSKGA
;
A
#
# COMPACT_ATOMS: atom_id res chain seq x y z
N MET A 1 35.02 -1.48 -15.95
CA MET A 1 34.37 -2.31 -16.98
C MET A 1 33.09 -3.06 -16.56
N ARG A 2 32.70 -3.17 -15.26
CA ARG A 2 31.44 -3.86 -14.89
C ARG A 2 30.17 -3.01 -15.05
N TRP A 3 30.28 -1.68 -15.04
CA TRP A 3 29.14 -0.76 -15.09
C TRP A 3 28.50 -0.68 -16.50
N ASP A 4 29.34 -0.60 -17.53
CA ASP A 4 28.88 -0.48 -18.93
C ASP A 4 28.15 -1.74 -19.41
N ALA A 5 28.61 -2.91 -18.99
CA ALA A 5 27.95 -4.18 -19.28
C ALA A 5 26.56 -4.30 -18.64
N HIS A 6 26.37 -3.72 -17.45
CA HIS A 6 25.05 -3.67 -16.80
C HIS A 6 24.10 -2.71 -17.51
N LYS A 7 24.59 -1.51 -17.89
CA LYS A 7 23.85 -0.51 -18.68
C LYS A 7 23.40 -1.04 -20.04
N ALA A 8 24.26 -1.80 -20.73
CA ALA A 8 23.93 -2.40 -22.02
C ALA A 8 22.76 -3.41 -21.94
N GLN A 9 22.53 -4.02 -20.78
CA GLN A 9 21.44 -5.00 -20.56
C GLN A 9 20.12 -4.35 -20.10
N GLU A 10 20.13 -3.07 -19.68
CA GLU A 10 18.93 -2.37 -19.19
C GLU A 10 17.76 -2.36 -20.17
N PRO A 11 17.95 -2.16 -21.49
CA PRO A 11 16.84 -2.20 -22.45
C PRO A 11 16.17 -3.58 -22.54
N ALA A 12 16.95 -4.65 -22.45
CA ALA A 12 16.44 -6.03 -22.45
C ALA A 12 15.66 -6.33 -21.16
N ILE A 13 16.16 -5.83 -20.01
CA ILE A 13 15.48 -5.93 -18.72
C ILE A 13 14.17 -5.14 -18.74
N ALA A 14 14.16 -3.91 -19.26
CA ALA A 14 12.95 -3.11 -19.41
C ALA A 14 11.89 -3.82 -20.27
N LYS A 15 12.29 -4.42 -21.40
CA LYS A 15 11.39 -5.22 -22.23
C LYS A 15 10.81 -6.41 -21.48
N ALA A 16 11.60 -7.08 -20.64
CA ALA A 16 11.13 -8.18 -19.81
C ALA A 16 10.17 -7.72 -18.69
N LEU A 17 10.39 -6.53 -18.12
CA LEU A 17 9.56 -5.96 -17.05
C LEU A 17 8.09 -5.78 -17.46
N HIS A 18 7.80 -5.53 -18.74
CA HIS A 18 6.43 -5.45 -19.26
C HIS A 18 5.60 -6.72 -18.99
N ARG A 19 6.23 -7.90 -18.93
CA ARG A 19 5.52 -9.16 -18.63
C ARG A 19 5.13 -9.30 -17.17
N PHE A 20 5.75 -8.48 -16.31
CA PHE A 20 5.54 -8.52 -14.87
C PHE A 20 4.74 -7.31 -14.36
N THR A 21 4.18 -6.49 -15.25
CA THR A 21 3.33 -5.34 -14.85
C THR A 21 2.19 -5.81 -13.97
N ASP A 22 1.56 -6.94 -14.27
CA ASP A 22 0.40 -7.46 -13.54
C ASP A 22 0.80 -8.28 -12.30
N SER A 23 1.88 -9.08 -12.41
CA SER A 23 2.36 -9.93 -11.31
C SER A 23 3.19 -9.17 -10.26
N GLY A 24 3.79 -8.05 -10.65
CA GLY A 24 4.48 -7.16 -9.75
C GLY A 24 5.99 -7.24 -9.62
N ILE A 25 6.54 -6.27 -8.89
CA ILE A 25 7.99 -6.07 -8.72
C ILE A 25 8.70 -7.24 -8.01
N PHE A 26 8.02 -7.93 -7.10
CA PHE A 26 8.59 -9.11 -6.44
C PHE A 26 8.69 -10.32 -7.37
N ALA A 27 7.69 -10.52 -8.23
CA ALA A 27 7.73 -11.55 -9.26
C ALA A 27 8.85 -11.26 -10.27
N ALA A 28 8.96 -10.00 -10.71
CA ALA A 28 10.04 -9.54 -11.58
C ALA A 28 11.43 -9.74 -10.94
N SER A 29 11.58 -9.43 -9.65
CA SER A 29 12.83 -9.60 -8.92
C SER A 29 13.31 -11.05 -8.87
N LYS A 30 12.39 -11.99 -8.62
CA LYS A 30 12.71 -13.43 -8.64
C LYS A 30 13.05 -13.94 -10.03
N ALA A 31 12.29 -13.53 -11.05
CA ALA A 31 12.47 -14.03 -12.42
C ALA A 31 13.72 -13.45 -13.11
N LEU A 32 14.07 -12.19 -12.82
CA LEU A 32 15.18 -11.50 -13.47
C LEU A 32 16.47 -11.53 -12.64
N HIS A 33 16.45 -12.16 -11.46
CA HIS A 33 17.58 -12.25 -10.53
C HIS A 33 18.21 -10.88 -10.21
N ARG A 34 17.36 -9.86 -10.01
CA ARG A 34 17.77 -8.48 -9.73
C ARG A 34 17.07 -7.94 -8.51
N SER A 35 17.72 -7.00 -7.82
CA SER A 35 17.12 -6.31 -6.67
C SER A 35 15.92 -5.47 -7.11
N THR A 36 14.88 -5.43 -6.27
CA THR A 36 13.68 -4.61 -6.49
C THR A 36 14.03 -3.13 -6.67
N ARG A 37 15.04 -2.61 -5.95
CA ARG A 37 15.57 -1.25 -6.13
C ARG A 37 16.07 -1.00 -7.55
N SER A 38 16.88 -1.91 -8.10
CA SER A 38 17.40 -1.75 -9.46
C SER A 38 16.30 -1.85 -10.50
N LEU A 39 15.36 -2.79 -10.32
CA LEU A 39 14.25 -2.97 -11.25
C LEU A 39 13.28 -1.77 -11.22
N ASN A 40 13.01 -1.20 -10.04
CA ASN A 40 12.21 0.02 -9.93
C ASN A 40 12.88 1.21 -10.62
N ARG A 41 14.21 1.37 -10.51
CA ARG A 41 14.94 2.43 -11.24
C ARG A 41 14.76 2.26 -12.75
N ILE A 42 15.03 1.05 -13.27
CA ILE A 42 14.89 0.74 -14.70
C ILE A 42 13.43 0.94 -15.16
N ALA A 43 12.46 0.49 -14.37
CA ALA A 43 11.05 0.68 -14.68
C ALA A 43 10.70 2.17 -14.79
N SER A 44 11.12 3.00 -13.83
CA SER A 44 10.90 4.45 -13.86
C SER A 44 11.57 5.13 -15.05
N GLU A 45 12.83 4.79 -15.35
CA GLU A 45 13.58 5.36 -16.49
C GLU A 45 12.94 5.00 -17.85
N HIS A 46 12.22 3.88 -17.92
CA HIS A 46 11.56 3.39 -19.14
C HIS A 46 10.03 3.53 -19.12
N GLY A 47 9.44 4.23 -18.13
CA GLY A 47 8.00 4.50 -18.07
C GLY A 47 7.12 3.26 -17.78
N ILE A 48 7.68 2.23 -17.15
CA ILE A 48 6.95 1.00 -16.81
C ILE A 48 6.36 1.12 -15.41
N GLU A 49 5.04 1.00 -15.29
CA GLU A 49 4.33 0.95 -14.01
C GLU A 49 3.94 -0.50 -13.67
N PHE A 50 4.35 -0.98 -12.50
CA PHE A 50 3.81 -2.22 -11.95
C PHE A 50 2.42 -1.95 -11.36
N THR A 51 1.48 -2.86 -11.53
CA THR A 51 0.15 -2.80 -10.91
C THR A 51 0.18 -3.04 -9.40
N THR A 52 1.25 -3.63 -8.88
CA THR A 52 1.41 -3.88 -7.43
C THR A 52 2.10 -2.71 -6.72
N CYS A 53 1.43 -2.23 -5.67
CA CYS A 53 1.93 -1.32 -4.63
C CYS A 53 2.97 -0.29 -5.09
N THR A 54 2.68 0.46 -6.16
CA THR A 54 3.47 1.65 -6.50
C THR A 54 3.39 2.67 -5.37
N ALA A 55 4.32 3.63 -5.33
CA ALA A 55 4.24 4.76 -4.41
C ALA A 55 2.88 5.49 -4.50
N ARG A 56 2.30 5.57 -5.71
CA ARG A 56 0.95 6.10 -5.96
C ARG A 56 -0.14 5.25 -5.32
N THR A 57 -0.06 3.93 -5.44
CA THR A 57 -1.01 3.00 -4.79
C THR A 57 -0.87 3.04 -3.26
N MET A 58 0.36 3.19 -2.74
CA MET A 58 0.63 3.36 -1.31
C MET A 58 0.08 4.69 -0.79
N GLU A 59 0.25 5.77 -1.55
CA GLU A 59 -0.29 7.09 -1.22
C GLU A 59 -1.82 7.10 -1.25
N ALA A 60 -2.44 6.49 -2.27
CA ALA A 60 -3.89 6.31 -2.31
C ALA A 60 -4.40 5.48 -1.11
N ARG A 61 -3.66 4.45 -0.68
CA ARG A 61 -3.97 3.70 0.55
C ARG A 61 -3.82 4.56 1.80
N ARG A 62 -2.80 5.40 1.89
CA ARG A 62 -2.62 6.36 3.00
C ARG A 62 -3.75 7.36 3.05
N GLN A 63 -4.13 7.96 1.93
CA GLN A 63 -5.26 8.90 1.84
C GLN A 63 -6.59 8.25 2.21
N LYS A 64 -6.84 7.03 1.70
CA LYS A 64 -8.05 6.26 2.05
C LYS A 64 -8.09 5.93 3.54
N ARG A 65 -6.95 5.54 4.14
CA ARG A 65 -6.84 5.33 5.59
C ARG A 65 -7.04 6.62 6.38
N ALA A 66 -6.46 7.73 5.95
CA ALA A 66 -6.62 9.03 6.61
C ALA A 66 -8.08 9.49 6.64
N SER A 67 -8.79 9.38 5.50
CA SER A 67 -10.23 9.67 5.44
C SER A 67 -11.04 8.77 6.38
N MET A 68 -10.72 7.47 6.41
CA MET A 68 -11.38 6.51 7.27
C MET A 68 -11.15 6.80 8.76
N VAL A 69 -9.92 7.18 9.14
CA VAL A 69 -9.55 7.59 10.49
C VAL A 69 -10.38 8.80 10.95
N THR A 70 -10.56 9.82 10.09
CA THR A 70 -11.42 10.98 10.40
C THR A 70 -12.86 10.56 10.67
N GLN A 71 -13.41 9.64 9.87
CA GLN A 71 -14.78 9.14 10.07
C GLN A 71 -14.90 8.29 11.34
N ILE A 72 -13.90 7.44 11.64
CA ILE A 72 -13.85 6.68 12.90
C ILE A 72 -13.83 7.63 14.10
N LYS A 73 -13.04 8.71 14.07
CA LYS A 73 -13.01 9.71 15.15
C LYS A 73 -14.36 10.39 15.37
N ALA A 74 -15.08 10.71 14.30
CA ALA A 74 -16.40 11.34 14.39
C ALA A 74 -17.48 10.41 15.00
N LEU A 75 -17.37 9.11 14.76
CA LEU A 75 -18.33 8.11 15.26
C LEU A 75 -17.92 7.49 16.60
N ALA A 76 -16.64 7.60 16.96
CA ALA A 76 -16.12 7.13 18.25
C ALA A 76 -16.82 7.85 19.41
N GLY A 77 -17.20 7.09 20.45
CA GLY A 77 -17.89 7.62 21.63
C GLY A 77 -19.41 7.82 21.47
N THR A 78 -19.93 7.93 20.24
CA THR A 78 -21.38 8.08 19.98
C THR A 78 -22.03 6.81 19.46
N ARG A 79 -21.25 5.96 18.78
CA ARG A 79 -21.72 4.70 18.18
C ARG A 79 -20.96 3.50 18.71
N SER A 80 -21.63 2.37 18.75
CA SER A 80 -20.98 1.08 19.05
C SER A 80 -20.03 0.67 17.94
N GLN A 81 -19.03 -0.16 18.27
CA GLN A 81 -18.08 -0.69 17.27
C GLN A 81 -18.77 -1.40 16.10
N ALA A 82 -19.91 -2.05 16.33
CA ALA A 82 -20.66 -2.74 15.29
C ALA A 82 -21.26 -1.74 14.29
N GLU A 83 -21.85 -0.65 14.79
CA GLU A 83 -22.39 0.43 13.96
C GLU A 83 -21.29 1.16 13.17
N ILE A 84 -20.12 1.39 13.78
CA ILE A 84 -18.96 2.00 13.09
C ILE A 84 -18.49 1.10 11.94
N CYS A 85 -18.34 -0.22 12.19
CA CYS A 85 -17.97 -1.18 11.16
C CYS A 85 -18.98 -1.20 10.01
N ALA A 86 -20.28 -1.19 10.33
CA ALA A 86 -21.35 -1.18 9.33
C ALA A 86 -21.35 0.11 8.50
N ALA A 87 -21.20 1.28 9.14
CA ALA A 87 -21.18 2.58 8.47
C ALA A 87 -20.00 2.75 7.52
N LEU A 88 -18.84 2.17 7.85
CA LEU A 88 -17.61 2.29 7.08
C LEU A 88 -17.35 1.11 6.14
N GLY A 89 -18.19 0.08 6.19
CA GLY A 89 -18.02 -1.15 5.41
C GLY A 89 -16.71 -1.88 5.72
N ILE A 90 -16.25 -1.85 6.97
CA ILE A 90 -15.00 -2.46 7.41
C ILE A 90 -15.23 -3.57 8.43
N THR A 91 -14.24 -4.44 8.58
CA THR A 91 -14.26 -5.46 9.64
C THR A 91 -13.81 -4.87 10.97
N ARG A 92 -14.17 -5.55 12.06
CA ARG A 92 -13.75 -5.17 13.41
C ARG A 92 -12.24 -5.25 13.62
N ALA A 93 -11.55 -6.12 12.87
CA ALA A 93 -10.09 -6.20 12.88
C ALA A 93 -9.46 -4.92 12.33
N VAL A 94 -9.93 -4.45 11.17
CA VAL A 94 -9.48 -3.19 10.55
C VAL A 94 -9.79 -1.99 11.46
N LEU A 95 -10.98 -1.96 12.07
CA LEU A 95 -11.34 -0.90 13.02
C LEU A 95 -10.37 -0.85 14.22
N ARG A 96 -10.04 -2.01 14.81
CA ARG A 96 -9.13 -2.10 15.96
C ARG A 96 -7.70 -1.72 15.58
N GLU A 97 -7.21 -2.22 14.46
CA GLU A 97 -5.87 -1.88 13.95
C GLU A 97 -5.74 -0.36 13.75
N LEU A 98 -6.70 0.28 13.07
CA LEU A 98 -6.69 1.73 12.88
C LEU A 98 -6.85 2.49 14.20
N ALA A 99 -7.67 1.99 15.13
CA ALA A 99 -7.82 2.61 16.44
C ALA A 99 -6.53 2.55 17.26
N GLU A 100 -5.80 1.45 17.20
CA GLU A 100 -4.51 1.29 17.88
C GLU A 100 -3.43 2.18 17.26
N ILE A 101 -3.28 2.17 15.94
CA ILE A 101 -2.28 2.98 15.22
C ILE A 101 -2.48 4.48 15.44
N TYR A 102 -3.74 4.92 15.50
CA TYR A 102 -4.10 6.34 15.57
C TYR A 102 -4.63 6.78 16.95
N GLU A 103 -4.46 5.93 17.97
CA GLU A 103 -4.83 6.18 19.37
C GLU A 103 -6.30 6.64 19.55
N ILE A 104 -7.24 6.02 18.83
CA ILE A 104 -8.66 6.36 18.89
C ILE A 104 -9.37 5.46 19.89
N ASN A 105 -10.06 6.06 20.87
CA ASN A 105 -10.93 5.29 21.77
C ASN A 105 -12.25 4.90 21.07
N ILE A 106 -12.33 3.66 20.60
CA ILE A 106 -13.51 3.08 19.93
C ILE A 106 -14.48 2.38 20.88
N ASN A 107 -14.29 2.51 22.19
CA ASN A 107 -15.22 1.94 23.16
C ASN A 107 -16.33 2.95 23.44
N SER A 108 -17.55 2.64 23.03
CA SER A 108 -18.76 3.44 23.30
C SER A 108 -19.19 3.41 24.77
N ARG A 109 -18.55 2.59 25.61
CA ARG A 109 -18.63 2.75 27.06
C ARG A 109 -17.81 3.98 27.43
N SER A 110 -18.38 5.16 27.23
CA SER A 110 -18.10 6.28 28.13
C SER A 110 -18.25 5.70 29.54
N LYS A 111 -17.23 5.84 30.38
CA LYS A 111 -17.40 5.63 31.82
C LYS A 111 -18.65 6.43 32.21
N GLY A 112 -19.71 5.75 32.59
CA GLY A 112 -20.79 6.39 33.32
C GLY A 112 -20.20 6.79 34.67
N ALA A 113 -19.98 8.08 34.83
CA ALA A 113 -19.82 8.88 36.07
C ALA A 113 -18.97 10.10 35.75
#